data_AF-A0A2S6U862-F1
#
_entry.id   AF-A0A2S6U862-F1
#
_cell.length_a   1.000
_cell.length_b   1.000
_cell.length_c   1.000
_cell.angle_alpha   90.00
_cell.angle_beta   90.00
_cell.angle_gamma   90.00
#
_symmetry.space_group_name_H-M   'P 1'
#
loop_
_entity.id
_entity.type
_entity.pdbx_description
1 polymer ?
#
loop_
_entity_poly.entity_id
_entity_poly.type
_entity_poly.pdbx_seq_one_letter_code
_entity_poly.pdbx_strand_id
1 'polypeptide(L)'
;MTKTYTPAEPIWCAGCGDFGVQGAIEGAIAQLAIPKHDIIIMAGIGCSGTLQNNVGTYGYHALHGRVLPTSTGVAYANPELTVIAVGGDGDAFAIGAGHFIHTVKRNPNFVYIVMNNSVYGLTKGQDSPTMDAGAAHGIDATRLALSIPGASFIARGFSRWSRQLQELTVAAMEHVRAGRGFAFLEVLSPCVTYHDTYVTWEGMLENLDDDPTYDPTDLAAAFARGVALEAQGRMPAGVIFRSDGGAGRKIPPAMALQDIDPARHIDRYNDIMSSYAV
;
A
#
# COMPACT_ATOMS: atom_id res chain seq x y z
N MET A 1 -2.84 19.10 -24.17
CA MET A 1 -3.12 18.97 -22.72
C MET A 1 -4.14 17.87 -22.53
N THR A 2 -3.76 16.76 -21.91
CA THR A 2 -4.68 15.71 -21.47
C THR A 2 -5.67 16.34 -20.48
N LYS A 3 -6.98 16.26 -20.73
CA LYS A 3 -7.98 16.68 -19.75
C LYS A 3 -7.98 15.64 -18.63
N THR A 4 -7.41 16.00 -17.48
CA THR A 4 -7.47 15.16 -16.27
C THR A 4 -8.76 15.43 -15.51
N TYR A 5 -9.26 14.41 -14.81
CA TYR A 5 -10.36 14.53 -13.85
C TYR A 5 -10.08 15.64 -12.83
N THR A 6 -11.10 16.45 -12.51
CA THR A 6 -11.04 17.41 -11.41
C THR A 6 -11.40 16.68 -10.12
N PRO A 7 -10.51 16.64 -9.11
CA PRO A 7 -10.80 15.97 -7.85
C PRO A 7 -12.08 16.47 -7.17
N ALA A 8 -12.79 15.56 -6.52
CA ALA A 8 -13.88 15.92 -5.62
C ALA A 8 -13.33 16.38 -4.25
N GLU A 9 -14.13 17.15 -3.52
CA GLU A 9 -13.83 17.44 -2.12
C GLU A 9 -13.95 16.15 -1.29
N PRO A 10 -12.97 15.85 -0.41
CA PRO A 10 -13.04 14.68 0.46
C PRO A 10 -14.27 14.73 1.37
N ILE A 11 -14.99 13.61 1.44
CA ILE A 11 -16.22 13.48 2.25
C ILE A 11 -15.97 12.95 3.67
N TRP A 12 -14.71 13.00 4.14
CA TRP A 12 -14.35 12.47 5.45
C TRP A 12 -14.78 13.40 6.59
N CYS A 13 -14.95 12.83 7.78
CA CYS A 13 -15.29 13.57 8.99
C CYS A 13 -14.18 14.58 9.35
N ALA A 14 -14.55 15.75 9.87
CA ALA A 14 -13.58 16.74 10.34
C ALA A 14 -12.68 16.14 11.44
N GLY A 15 -11.36 16.12 11.21
CA GLY A 15 -10.37 15.50 12.09
C GLY A 15 -9.97 14.06 11.73
N CYS A 16 -10.57 13.46 10.69
CA CYS A 16 -10.19 12.13 10.21
C CYS A 16 -8.71 12.07 9.80
N GLY A 17 -8.00 11.01 10.20
CA GLY A 17 -6.59 10.82 9.85
C GLY A 17 -6.32 10.67 8.34
N ASP A 18 -7.32 10.25 7.56
CA ASP A 18 -7.17 10.00 6.11
C ASP A 18 -6.80 11.27 5.34
N PHE A 19 -7.13 12.47 5.86
CA PHE A 19 -6.63 13.74 5.32
C PHE A 19 -5.10 13.83 5.34
N GLY A 20 -4.46 13.35 6.40
CA GLY A 20 -3.00 13.30 6.50
C GLY A 20 -2.38 12.34 5.48
N VAL A 21 -3.04 11.20 5.25
CA VAL A 21 -2.63 10.21 4.25
C VAL A 21 -2.71 10.78 2.84
N GLN A 22 -3.83 11.43 2.49
CA GLN A 22 -3.98 12.09 1.19
C GLN A 22 -2.89 13.16 1.00
N GLY A 23 -2.67 14.02 2.00
CA GLY A 23 -1.64 15.06 1.92
C GLY A 23 -0.23 14.49 1.72
N ALA A 24 0.09 13.37 2.36
CA ALA A 24 1.37 12.70 2.18
C ALA A 24 1.54 12.11 0.76
N ILE A 25 0.49 11.52 0.19
CA ILE A 25 0.50 11.02 -1.20
C ILE A 25 0.69 12.18 -2.18
N GLU A 26 -0.09 13.26 -2.05
CA GLU A 26 0.02 14.44 -2.92
C GLU A 26 1.40 15.10 -2.82
N GLY A 27 1.92 15.23 -1.60
CA GLY A 27 3.26 15.75 -1.33
C GLY A 27 4.36 14.89 -1.96
N ALA A 28 4.27 13.55 -1.81
CA ALA A 28 5.23 12.62 -2.40
C ALA A 28 5.19 12.65 -3.94
N ILE A 29 4.00 12.70 -4.55
CA ILE A 29 3.84 12.83 -6.01
C ILE A 29 4.49 14.12 -6.51
N ALA A 30 4.26 15.25 -5.81
CA ALA A 30 4.84 16.53 -6.16
C ALA A 30 6.37 16.52 -6.02
N GLN A 31 6.89 15.98 -4.92
CA GLN A 31 8.33 15.90 -4.63
C GLN A 31 9.07 15.01 -5.64
N LEU A 32 8.48 13.88 -6.03
CA LEU A 32 9.05 12.96 -7.01
C LEU A 32 8.79 13.38 -8.47
N ALA A 33 8.07 14.49 -8.68
CA ALA A 33 7.71 15.05 -9.97
C ALA A 33 7.10 14.02 -10.95
N ILE A 34 6.27 13.11 -10.43
CA ILE A 34 5.69 12.03 -11.24
C ILE A 34 4.53 12.62 -12.07
N PRO A 35 4.54 12.46 -13.41
CA PRO A 35 3.44 12.92 -14.24
C PRO A 35 2.13 12.25 -13.84
N LYS A 36 1.05 13.04 -13.73
CA LYS A 36 -0.28 12.53 -13.31
C LYS A 36 -0.81 11.37 -14.17
N HIS A 37 -0.42 11.31 -15.45
CA HIS A 37 -0.83 10.25 -16.37
C HIS A 37 -0.01 8.96 -16.23
N ASP A 38 1.08 8.99 -15.46
CA ASP A 38 1.89 7.80 -15.14
C ASP A 38 1.49 7.21 -13.78
N ILE A 39 0.42 7.71 -13.15
CA ILE A 39 -0.03 7.31 -11.82
C ILE A 39 -1.44 6.74 -11.89
N ILE A 40 -1.65 5.63 -11.20
CA ILE A 40 -2.98 5.08 -10.96
C ILE A 40 -3.16 4.74 -9.48
N ILE A 41 -4.23 5.27 -8.89
CA ILE A 41 -4.63 4.94 -7.51
C ILE A 41 -5.68 3.84 -7.56
N MET A 42 -5.37 2.72 -6.92
CA MET A 42 -6.23 1.55 -6.79
C MET A 42 -6.81 1.55 -5.37
N ALA A 43 -8.12 1.60 -5.20
CA ALA A 43 -8.75 1.69 -3.88
C ALA A 43 -9.56 0.44 -3.53
N GLY A 44 -9.50 -0.02 -2.29
CA GLY A 44 -10.46 -0.97 -1.70
C GLY A 44 -11.79 -0.29 -1.30
N ILE A 45 -12.66 -0.98 -0.56
CA ILE A 45 -13.94 -0.42 -0.08
C ILE A 45 -13.81 0.01 1.39
N GLY A 46 -14.20 1.25 1.68
CA GLY A 46 -14.18 1.84 3.03
C GLY A 46 -14.11 3.37 2.96
N CYS A 47 -14.03 4.04 4.11
CA CYS A 47 -13.73 5.48 4.13
C CYS A 47 -12.41 5.76 3.40
N SER A 48 -11.39 4.95 3.68
CA SER A 48 -10.09 4.96 3.01
C SER A 48 -10.16 4.82 1.50
N GLY A 49 -11.13 4.05 0.99
CA GLY A 49 -11.31 3.78 -0.44
C GLY A 49 -11.73 5.00 -1.26
N THR A 50 -12.33 6.01 -0.62
CA THR A 50 -12.77 7.22 -1.34
C THR A 50 -11.59 8.08 -1.81
N LEU A 51 -10.38 7.85 -1.29
CA LEU A 51 -9.16 8.62 -1.62
C LEU A 51 -8.91 8.72 -3.12
N GLN A 52 -9.19 7.67 -3.90
CA GLN A 52 -8.97 7.71 -5.35
C GLN A 52 -9.83 8.77 -6.09
N ASN A 53 -10.93 9.23 -5.49
CA ASN A 53 -11.74 10.33 -6.04
C ASN A 53 -11.16 11.72 -5.74
N ASN A 54 -10.16 11.82 -4.87
CA ASN A 54 -9.67 13.09 -4.33
C ASN A 54 -8.33 13.51 -4.94
N VAL A 55 -7.71 12.67 -5.78
CA VAL A 55 -6.40 12.92 -6.37
C VAL A 55 -6.51 12.92 -7.89
N GLY A 56 -5.89 13.92 -8.55
CA GLY A 56 -6.01 14.13 -9.99
C GLY A 56 -5.13 13.20 -10.84
N THR A 57 -5.35 11.89 -10.77
CA THR A 57 -4.63 10.83 -11.52
C THR A 57 -5.62 9.84 -12.15
N TYR A 58 -5.15 8.73 -12.73
CA TYR A 58 -6.05 7.60 -12.97
C TYR A 58 -6.50 7.00 -11.63
N GLY A 59 -7.72 6.47 -11.59
CA GLY A 59 -8.34 5.90 -10.39
C GLY A 59 -9.16 4.66 -10.71
N TYR A 60 -9.12 3.67 -9.82
CA TYR A 60 -9.94 2.46 -9.90
C TYR A 60 -10.40 2.07 -8.49
N HIS A 61 -11.71 1.90 -8.32
CA HIS A 61 -12.31 1.45 -7.07
C HIS A 61 -12.64 -0.04 -7.16
N ALA A 62 -11.82 -0.86 -6.52
CA ALA A 62 -11.97 -2.31 -6.49
C ALA A 62 -13.12 -2.75 -5.57
N LEU A 63 -13.50 -4.03 -5.67
CA LEU A 63 -14.36 -4.67 -4.68
C LEU A 63 -13.65 -4.80 -3.33
N HIS A 64 -14.43 -4.96 -2.27
CA HIS A 64 -13.93 -5.06 -0.90
C HIS A 64 -12.90 -6.20 -0.76
N GLY A 65 -11.70 -5.85 -0.30
CA GLY A 65 -10.53 -6.71 -0.17
C GLY A 65 -9.98 -7.25 -1.48
N ARG A 66 -10.29 -6.62 -2.63
CA ARG A 66 -9.79 -7.02 -3.96
C ARG A 66 -8.84 -5.98 -4.58
N VAL A 67 -8.42 -4.98 -3.80
CA VAL A 67 -7.47 -3.96 -4.27
C VAL A 67 -6.12 -4.56 -4.65
N LEU A 68 -5.59 -5.52 -3.88
CA LEU A 68 -4.29 -6.13 -4.16
C LEU A 68 -4.24 -7.00 -5.43
N PRO A 69 -5.19 -7.93 -5.68
CA PRO A 69 -5.15 -8.71 -6.92
C PRO A 69 -5.36 -7.82 -8.16
N THR A 70 -6.20 -6.79 -8.08
CA THR A 70 -6.40 -5.85 -9.19
C THR A 70 -5.17 -4.98 -9.43
N SER A 71 -4.55 -4.44 -8.38
CA SER A 71 -3.29 -3.69 -8.46
C SER A 71 -2.15 -4.53 -9.04
N THR A 72 -2.07 -5.80 -8.65
CA THR A 72 -1.12 -6.76 -9.22
C THR A 72 -1.32 -6.90 -10.73
N GLY A 73 -2.57 -7.04 -11.19
CA GLY A 73 -2.89 -7.10 -12.61
C GLY A 73 -2.45 -5.85 -13.37
N VAL A 74 -2.71 -4.66 -12.82
CA VAL A 74 -2.30 -3.38 -13.41
C VAL A 74 -0.78 -3.27 -13.51
N ALA A 75 -0.05 -3.58 -12.42
CA ALA A 75 1.40 -3.50 -12.38
C ALA A 75 2.07 -4.47 -13.38
N TYR A 76 1.48 -5.65 -13.63
CA TYR A 76 1.97 -6.57 -14.66
C TYR A 76 1.56 -6.15 -16.08
N ALA A 77 0.37 -5.58 -16.25
CA ALA A 77 -0.13 -5.16 -17.55
C ALA A 77 0.64 -3.95 -18.09
N ASN A 78 0.92 -2.96 -17.24
CA ASN A 78 1.70 -1.79 -17.58
C ASN A 78 2.74 -1.47 -16.48
N PRO A 79 3.96 -2.02 -16.59
CA PRO A 79 5.03 -1.77 -15.63
C PRO A 79 5.57 -0.33 -15.59
N GLU A 80 5.21 0.52 -16.56
CA GLU A 80 5.63 1.93 -16.59
C GLU A 80 4.80 2.80 -15.62
N LEU A 81 3.61 2.33 -15.21
CA LEU A 81 2.76 3.04 -14.26
C LEU A 81 3.29 2.93 -12.83
N THR A 82 3.27 4.05 -12.12
CA THR A 82 3.35 4.07 -10.66
C THR A 82 1.98 3.70 -10.09
N VAL A 83 1.84 2.46 -9.66
CA VAL A 83 0.62 1.94 -9.05
C VAL A 83 0.64 2.18 -7.54
N ILE A 84 -0.37 2.88 -7.03
CA ILE A 84 -0.57 3.16 -5.61
C ILE A 84 -1.87 2.52 -5.16
N ALA A 85 -1.80 1.44 -4.41
CA ALA A 85 -2.94 0.81 -3.78
C ALA A 85 -3.23 1.47 -2.42
N VAL A 86 -4.51 1.68 -2.11
CA VAL A 86 -4.99 2.22 -0.83
C VAL A 86 -6.15 1.40 -0.29
N GLY A 87 -6.25 1.25 1.02
CA GLY A 87 -7.35 0.51 1.66
C GLY A 87 -7.39 0.73 3.17
N GLY A 88 -8.46 0.25 3.81
CA GLY A 88 -8.57 0.23 5.27
C GLY A 88 -8.00 -1.08 5.82
N ASP A 89 -7.70 -1.11 7.11
CA ASP A 89 -7.35 -2.32 7.86
C ASP A 89 -8.33 -3.49 7.68
N GLY A 90 -9.64 -3.23 7.72
CA GLY A 90 -10.66 -4.25 7.47
C GLY A 90 -10.66 -4.77 6.01
N ASP A 91 -10.43 -3.88 5.05
CA ASP A 91 -10.27 -4.24 3.63
C ASP A 91 -9.00 -5.10 3.42
N ALA A 92 -7.91 -4.73 4.09
CA ALA A 92 -6.60 -5.34 3.96
C ALA A 92 -6.47 -6.70 4.68
N PHE A 93 -6.89 -6.74 5.95
CA PHE A 93 -6.55 -7.80 6.90
C PHE A 93 -7.74 -8.64 7.35
N ALA A 94 -8.96 -8.30 6.93
CA ALA A 94 -10.12 -9.20 7.08
C ALA A 94 -10.37 -9.92 5.74
N ILE A 95 -11.25 -9.38 4.91
CA ILE A 95 -11.66 -10.01 3.64
C ILE A 95 -10.55 -10.02 2.58
N GLY A 96 -9.53 -9.16 2.72
CA GLY A 96 -8.35 -9.10 1.85
C GLY A 96 -7.13 -9.90 2.35
N ALA A 97 -7.18 -10.50 3.54
CA ALA A 97 -5.99 -11.05 4.21
C ALA A 97 -5.23 -12.08 3.37
N GLY A 98 -5.96 -12.98 2.69
CA GLY A 98 -5.35 -13.98 1.80
C GLY A 98 -4.58 -13.34 0.64
N HIS A 99 -5.09 -12.23 0.10
CA HIS A 99 -4.41 -11.49 -0.96
C HIS A 99 -3.19 -10.73 -0.42
N PHE A 100 -3.27 -10.17 0.79
CA PHE A 100 -2.13 -9.51 1.44
C PHE A 100 -0.93 -10.44 1.55
N ILE A 101 -1.13 -11.62 2.16
CA ILE A 101 -0.07 -12.63 2.33
C ILE A 101 0.58 -12.99 0.99
N HIS A 102 -0.26 -13.20 -0.02
CA HIS A 102 0.17 -13.59 -1.35
C HIS A 102 0.84 -12.47 -2.15
N THR A 103 0.54 -11.21 -1.85
CA THR A 103 1.17 -10.04 -2.45
C THR A 103 2.56 -9.86 -1.88
N VAL A 104 2.71 -9.85 -0.55
CA VAL A 104 4.02 -9.80 0.12
C VAL A 104 4.92 -10.92 -0.41
N LYS A 105 4.42 -12.16 -0.46
CA LYS A 105 5.18 -13.31 -0.97
C LYS A 105 5.63 -13.17 -2.42
N ARG A 106 4.77 -12.61 -3.29
CA ARG A 106 5.05 -12.50 -4.74
C ARG A 106 5.86 -11.26 -5.08
N ASN A 107 5.96 -10.31 -4.16
CA ASN A 107 6.69 -9.06 -4.30
C ASN A 107 6.40 -8.30 -5.63
N PRO A 108 5.13 -8.11 -6.06
CA PRO A 108 4.80 -7.34 -7.25
C PRO A 108 5.17 -5.86 -7.07
N ASN A 109 5.47 -5.16 -8.16
CA ASN A 109 6.03 -3.81 -8.10
C ASN A 109 4.96 -2.71 -7.97
N PHE A 110 4.43 -2.50 -6.77
CA PHE A 110 3.51 -1.40 -6.45
C PHE A 110 3.52 -1.06 -4.95
N VAL A 111 3.02 0.13 -4.59
CA VAL A 111 2.89 0.57 -3.18
C VAL A 111 1.51 0.17 -2.66
N TYR A 112 1.41 -0.30 -1.42
CA TYR A 112 0.14 -0.43 -0.71
C TYR A 112 0.16 0.37 0.59
N ILE A 113 -0.73 1.36 0.68
CA ILE A 113 -0.90 2.21 1.84
C ILE A 113 -2.20 1.81 2.56
N VAL A 114 -2.07 1.25 3.76
CA VAL A 114 -3.22 0.86 4.58
C VAL A 114 -3.49 1.94 5.61
N MET A 115 -4.68 2.51 5.57
CA MET A 115 -5.18 3.46 6.56
C MET A 115 -5.78 2.67 7.72
N ASN A 116 -4.97 2.36 8.72
CA ASN A 116 -5.36 1.57 9.89
C ASN A 116 -5.98 2.49 10.94
N ASN A 117 -7.29 2.33 11.13
CA ASN A 117 -8.08 3.10 12.09
C ASN A 117 -8.72 2.20 13.18
N SER A 118 -8.41 0.90 13.16
CA SER A 118 -8.95 -0.16 14.02
C SER A 118 -10.46 -0.39 13.96
N VAL A 119 -11.18 0.22 13.01
CA VAL A 119 -12.64 0.08 12.89
C VAL A 119 -13.15 0.12 11.45
N TYR A 120 -14.26 -0.57 11.18
CA TYR A 120 -15.00 -0.38 9.94
C TYR A 120 -15.81 0.93 9.97
N GLY A 121 -15.13 2.06 9.75
CA GLY A 121 -15.74 3.40 9.85
C GLY A 121 -16.94 3.60 8.92
N LEU A 122 -16.84 3.18 7.65
CA LEU A 122 -17.92 3.36 6.67
C LEU A 122 -19.20 2.60 7.03
N THR A 123 -19.07 1.45 7.70
CA THR A 123 -20.21 0.63 8.15
C THR A 123 -20.64 0.94 9.58
N LYS A 124 -20.15 2.05 10.15
CA LYS A 124 -20.52 2.60 11.46
C LYS A 124 -19.80 1.99 12.67
N GLY A 125 -18.53 1.64 12.54
CA GLY A 125 -17.62 1.48 13.67
C GLY A 125 -17.57 0.08 14.30
N GLN A 126 -17.76 -0.98 13.52
CA GLN A 126 -17.49 -2.35 13.99
C GLN A 126 -15.98 -2.55 14.17
N ASP A 127 -15.57 -3.42 15.10
CA ASP A 127 -14.16 -3.75 15.34
C ASP A 127 -13.51 -4.35 14.09
N SER A 128 -12.35 -3.83 13.70
CA SER A 128 -11.53 -4.41 12.63
C SER A 128 -10.58 -5.48 13.19
N PRO A 129 -9.85 -6.22 12.33
CA PRO A 129 -8.84 -7.18 12.78
C PRO A 129 -7.67 -6.57 13.54
N THR A 130 -7.45 -5.24 13.48
CA THR A 130 -6.36 -4.54 14.17
C THR A 130 -6.83 -3.92 15.50
N MET A 131 -8.10 -4.04 15.86
CA MET A 131 -8.62 -3.63 17.16
C MET A 131 -8.04 -4.51 18.28
N ASP A 132 -7.56 -3.89 19.36
CA ASP A 132 -7.11 -4.58 20.58
C ASP A 132 -8.22 -4.55 21.65
N ALA A 133 -9.28 -5.33 21.43
CA ALA A 133 -10.43 -5.37 22.33
C ALA A 133 -10.18 -6.31 23.54
N GLY A 134 -9.47 -5.79 24.54
CA GLY A 134 -9.47 -6.25 25.95
C GLY A 134 -8.77 -7.58 26.29
N ALA A 135 -8.75 -8.57 25.39
CA ALA A 135 -8.16 -9.90 25.66
C ALA A 135 -7.57 -10.64 24.44
N ALA A 136 -7.75 -10.12 23.22
CA ALA A 136 -7.19 -10.69 21.99
C ALA A 136 -6.36 -9.62 21.30
N HIS A 137 -5.05 -9.85 21.21
CA HIS A 137 -4.14 -8.96 20.49
C HIS A 137 -4.58 -8.87 19.03
N GLY A 138 -4.93 -7.66 18.58
CA GLY A 138 -5.21 -7.38 17.17
C GLY A 138 -4.04 -7.78 16.27
N ILE A 139 -4.31 -8.00 14.98
CA ILE A 139 -3.27 -8.35 14.01
C ILE A 139 -2.31 -7.17 13.87
N ASP A 140 -1.03 -7.37 14.23
CA ASP A 140 0.03 -6.45 13.85
C ASP A 140 0.46 -6.73 12.40
N ALA A 141 -0.01 -5.86 11.51
CA ALA A 141 0.23 -6.00 10.08
C ALA A 141 1.71 -5.93 9.70
N THR A 142 2.53 -5.15 10.43
CA THR A 142 3.95 -5.03 10.16
C THR A 142 4.69 -6.31 10.51
N ARG A 143 4.40 -6.92 11.67
CA ARG A 143 4.96 -8.22 12.06
C ARG A 143 4.48 -9.34 11.15
N LEU A 144 3.20 -9.34 10.76
CA LEU A 144 2.67 -10.27 9.75
C LEU A 144 3.45 -10.16 8.44
N ALA A 145 3.66 -8.94 7.93
CA ALA A 145 4.43 -8.72 6.70
C ALA A 145 5.89 -9.20 6.82
N LEU A 146 6.56 -8.89 7.94
CA LEU A 146 7.94 -9.33 8.21
C LEU A 146 8.08 -10.86 8.22
N SER A 147 7.04 -11.59 8.66
CA SER A 147 7.04 -13.05 8.73
C SER A 147 6.98 -13.74 7.36
N ILE A 148 6.70 -13.01 6.28
CA ILE A 148 6.45 -13.58 4.95
C ILE A 148 7.71 -13.47 4.08
N PRO A 149 8.27 -14.59 3.61
CA PRO A 149 9.37 -14.56 2.64
C PRO A 149 8.94 -13.83 1.36
N GLY A 150 9.65 -12.77 1.00
CA GLY A 150 9.32 -11.90 -0.14
C GLY A 150 9.04 -10.44 0.24
N ALA A 151 8.89 -10.14 1.53
CA ALA A 151 8.92 -8.76 2.01
C ALA A 151 10.15 -8.03 1.48
N SER A 152 9.95 -6.80 0.97
CA SER A 152 11.02 -5.98 0.41
C SER A 152 10.98 -4.53 0.89
N PHE A 153 9.83 -4.04 1.32
CA PHE A 153 9.71 -2.76 2.02
C PHE A 153 8.48 -2.78 2.95
N ILE A 154 8.69 -2.46 4.22
CA ILE A 154 7.69 -2.39 5.28
C ILE A 154 7.96 -1.12 6.09
N ALA A 155 6.95 -0.29 6.23
CA ALA A 155 7.00 0.91 7.06
C ALA A 155 5.69 1.10 7.82
N ARG A 156 5.77 1.83 8.94
CA ARG A 156 4.59 2.32 9.66
C ARG A 156 4.70 3.83 9.86
N GLY A 157 3.69 4.56 9.42
CA GLY A 157 3.54 5.99 9.67
C GLY A 157 2.37 6.30 10.59
N PHE A 158 2.27 7.57 10.99
CA PHE A 158 1.15 8.10 11.77
C PHE A 158 0.65 9.38 11.12
N SER A 159 -0.67 9.52 10.92
CA SER A 159 -1.28 10.64 10.21
C SER A 159 -0.95 12.02 10.82
N ARG A 160 -0.68 12.07 12.13
CA ARG A 160 -0.28 13.31 12.83
C ARG A 160 1.20 13.68 12.63
N TRP A 161 2.06 12.72 12.31
CA TRP A 161 3.49 12.94 12.04
C TRP A 161 3.70 13.25 10.55
N SER A 162 3.07 14.32 10.06
CA SER A 162 2.93 14.62 8.63
C SER A 162 4.25 14.64 7.84
N ARG A 163 5.30 15.26 8.40
CA ARG A 163 6.64 15.29 7.79
C ARG A 163 7.18 13.88 7.55
N GLN A 164 7.18 13.05 8.60
CA GLN A 164 7.65 11.68 8.48
C GLN A 164 6.76 10.87 7.55
N LEU A 165 5.44 11.01 7.64
CA LEU A 165 4.53 10.27 6.77
C LEU A 165 4.78 10.60 5.28
N GLN A 166 5.08 11.86 4.95
CA GLN A 166 5.49 12.22 3.60
C GLN A 166 6.82 11.56 3.22
N GLU A 167 7.83 11.58 4.09
CA GLU A 167 9.13 10.95 3.86
C GLU A 167 9.01 9.43 3.63
N LEU A 168 8.20 8.73 4.43
CA LEU A 168 7.92 7.31 4.27
C LEU A 168 7.16 7.01 2.97
N THR A 169 6.21 7.88 2.59
CA THR A 169 5.47 7.75 1.34
C THR A 169 6.41 7.91 0.13
N VAL A 170 7.32 8.89 0.18
CA VAL A 170 8.38 9.07 -0.83
C VAL A 170 9.26 7.83 -0.92
N ALA A 171 9.76 7.33 0.22
CA ALA A 171 10.63 6.15 0.26
C ALA A 171 9.94 4.90 -0.33
N ALA A 172 8.65 4.69 -0.03
CA ALA A 172 7.86 3.60 -0.58
C ALA A 172 7.70 3.71 -2.12
N MET A 173 7.44 4.92 -2.62
CA MET A 173 7.33 5.18 -4.06
C MET A 173 8.66 5.04 -4.79
N GLU A 174 9.76 5.49 -4.20
CA GLU A 174 11.12 5.28 -4.73
C GLU A 174 11.51 3.80 -4.75
N HIS A 175 11.09 3.02 -3.75
CA HIS A 175 11.29 1.57 -3.72
C HIS A 175 10.69 0.91 -4.96
N VAL A 176 9.42 1.20 -5.23
CA VAL A 176 8.68 0.67 -6.38
C VAL A 176 9.22 1.20 -7.71
N ARG A 177 9.52 2.50 -7.82
CA ARG A 177 10.04 3.07 -9.07
C ARG A 177 11.43 2.56 -9.44
N ALA A 178 12.21 2.15 -8.45
CA ALA A 178 13.48 1.45 -8.67
C ALA A 178 13.31 -0.04 -9.01
N GLY A 179 12.07 -0.55 -9.11
CA GLY A 179 11.80 -1.96 -9.44
C GLY A 179 12.12 -2.93 -8.30
N ARG A 180 12.15 -2.46 -7.05
CA ARG A 180 12.49 -3.29 -5.87
C ARG A 180 11.33 -4.10 -5.32
N GLY A 181 10.13 -3.94 -5.90
CA GLY A 181 8.97 -4.78 -5.62
C GLY A 181 7.94 -4.06 -4.75
N PHE A 182 7.26 -4.84 -3.92
CA PHE A 182 6.10 -4.43 -3.14
C PHE A 182 6.51 -3.58 -1.95
N ALA A 183 5.96 -2.38 -1.86
CA ALA A 183 6.14 -1.51 -0.70
C ALA A 183 4.87 -1.48 0.15
N PHE A 184 4.93 -2.00 1.36
CA PHE A 184 3.84 -1.93 2.33
C PHE A 184 4.07 -0.78 3.31
N LEU A 185 3.13 0.17 3.35
CA LEU A 185 3.10 1.26 4.30
C LEU A 185 1.80 1.18 5.10
N GLU A 186 1.88 0.79 6.35
CA GLU A 186 0.77 0.97 7.28
C GLU A 186 0.76 2.41 7.78
N VAL A 187 -0.38 3.06 7.80
CA VAL A 187 -0.56 4.37 8.39
C VAL A 187 -1.59 4.29 9.48
N LEU A 188 -1.18 4.55 10.72
CA LEU A 188 -2.09 4.76 11.82
C LEU A 188 -2.89 6.03 11.55
N SER A 189 -4.18 5.88 11.27
CA SER A 189 -5.11 6.92 10.83
C SER A 189 -6.33 6.96 11.75
N PRO A 190 -6.33 7.75 12.83
CA PRO A 190 -7.43 7.72 13.81
C PRO A 190 -8.79 8.08 13.22
N CYS A 191 -9.83 7.35 13.66
CA CYS A 191 -11.21 7.60 13.31
C CYS A 191 -11.91 8.39 14.42
N VAL A 192 -11.87 9.72 14.35
CA VAL A 192 -12.48 10.62 15.37
C VAL A 192 -13.95 10.38 15.68
N THR A 193 -14.69 9.70 14.79
CA THR A 193 -16.12 9.40 14.97
C THR A 193 -16.38 8.13 15.77
N TYR A 194 -15.57 7.08 15.59
CA TYR A 194 -15.83 5.75 16.15
C TYR A 194 -14.71 5.21 17.03
N HIS A 195 -13.46 5.68 16.82
CA HIS A 195 -12.28 5.21 17.54
C HIS A 195 -11.17 6.29 17.48
N ASP A 196 -11.24 7.28 18.39
CA ASP A 196 -10.26 8.35 18.46
C ASP A 196 -9.01 7.89 19.24
N THR A 197 -7.94 7.65 18.51
CA THR A 197 -6.66 7.12 19.02
C THR A 197 -5.49 8.08 18.86
N TYR A 198 -5.72 9.36 18.55
CA TYR A 198 -4.62 10.29 18.31
C TYR A 198 -3.64 10.38 19.49
N VAL A 199 -4.18 10.50 20.72
CA VAL A 199 -3.36 10.64 21.94
C VAL A 199 -2.76 9.30 22.34
N THR A 200 -3.55 8.22 22.26
CA THR A 200 -3.11 6.89 22.70
C THR A 200 -1.99 6.36 21.82
N TRP A 201 -2.16 6.38 20.49
CA TRP A 201 -1.12 5.90 19.59
C TRP A 201 0.13 6.77 19.60
N GLU A 202 0.02 8.09 19.70
CA GLU A 202 1.20 8.96 19.79
C GLU A 202 2.09 8.60 20.99
N GLY A 203 1.49 8.25 22.13
CA GLY A 203 2.24 7.80 23.31
C GLY A 203 2.85 6.39 23.20
N MET A 204 2.34 5.56 22.28
CA MET A 204 2.82 4.19 22.07
C MET A 204 3.91 4.09 21.00
N LEU A 205 4.03 5.07 20.10
CA LEU A 205 4.96 4.99 18.99
C LEU A 205 6.42 5.18 19.43
N GLU A 206 7.31 4.41 18.82
CA GLU A 206 8.75 4.62 18.81
C GLU A 206 9.16 4.95 17.37
N ASN A 207 9.76 6.12 17.16
CA ASN A 207 10.29 6.47 15.86
C ASN A 207 11.66 5.81 15.64
N LEU A 208 11.71 4.81 14.77
CA LEU A 208 12.94 4.11 14.39
C LEU A 208 13.85 4.97 13.51
N ASP A 209 13.30 5.94 12.76
CA ASP A 209 14.11 6.81 11.90
C ASP A 209 15.01 7.77 12.71
N ASP A 210 14.68 8.00 13.99
CA ASP A 210 15.47 8.81 14.92
C ASP A 210 16.58 8.00 15.61
N ASP A 211 16.59 6.66 15.47
CA ASP A 211 17.61 5.78 16.04
C ASP A 211 18.74 5.53 15.03
N PRO A 212 19.92 6.17 15.16
CA PRO A 212 21.01 6.02 14.21
C PRO A 212 21.67 4.63 14.26
N THR A 213 21.34 3.82 15.26
CA THR A 213 21.84 2.44 15.39
C THR A 213 20.93 1.41 14.73
N TYR A 214 19.73 1.81 14.32
CA TYR A 214 18.78 0.93 13.68
C TYR A 214 19.14 0.69 12.21
N ASP A 215 19.31 -0.58 11.85
CA ASP A 215 19.52 -1.00 10.46
C ASP A 215 18.23 -1.60 9.88
N PRO A 216 17.54 -0.89 8.96
CA PRO A 216 16.31 -1.39 8.35
C PRO A 216 16.56 -2.51 7.32
N THR A 217 17.80 -2.92 7.07
CA THR A 217 18.12 -4.02 6.14
C THR A 217 18.21 -5.39 6.81
N ASP A 218 18.26 -5.43 8.14
CA ASP A 218 18.26 -6.67 8.93
C ASP A 218 16.83 -7.09 9.30
N LEU A 219 16.29 -8.06 8.53
CA LEU A 219 14.96 -8.61 8.74
C LEU A 219 14.76 -9.22 10.14
N ALA A 220 15.78 -9.90 10.67
CA ALA A 220 15.69 -10.57 11.96
C ALA A 220 15.69 -9.54 13.09
N ALA A 221 16.55 -8.52 13.00
CA ALA A 221 16.57 -7.40 13.94
C ALA A 221 15.25 -6.61 13.90
N ALA A 222 14.70 -6.35 12.71
CA ALA A 222 13.40 -5.71 12.55
C ALA A 222 12.27 -6.48 13.24
N PHE A 223 12.20 -7.80 13.03
CA PHE A 223 11.22 -8.66 13.69
C PHE A 223 11.38 -8.66 15.23
N ALA A 224 12.61 -8.83 15.71
CA ALA A 224 12.91 -8.82 17.14
C ALA A 224 12.58 -7.46 17.80
N ARG A 225 12.88 -6.36 17.12
CA ARG A 225 12.56 -5.00 17.59
C ARG A 225 11.06 -4.79 17.73
N GLY A 226 10.26 -5.24 16.76
CA GLY A 226 8.80 -5.18 16.83
C GLY A 226 8.24 -5.93 18.05
N VAL A 227 8.69 -7.17 18.29
CA VAL A 227 8.30 -7.96 19.46
C VAL A 227 8.71 -7.29 20.78
N ALA A 228 9.93 -6.74 20.84
CA ALA A 228 10.42 -6.07 22.04
C ALA A 228 9.62 -4.81 22.39
N LEU A 229 9.22 -4.02 21.39
CA LEU A 229 8.39 -2.84 21.58
C LEU A 229 6.96 -3.21 22.03
N GLU A 230 6.36 -4.22 21.40
CA GLU A 230 5.02 -4.68 21.78
C GLU A 230 4.97 -5.15 23.23
N ALA A 231 5.99 -5.88 23.70
CA ALA A 231 6.09 -6.31 25.10
C ALA A 231 6.15 -5.14 26.10
N GLN A 232 6.46 -3.93 25.64
CA GLN A 232 6.46 -2.69 26.40
C GLN A 232 5.18 -1.86 26.21
N GLY A 233 4.19 -2.37 25.46
CA GLY A 233 3.00 -1.62 25.04
C GLY A 233 3.31 -0.54 24.01
N ARG A 234 4.39 -0.70 23.24
CA ARG A 234 4.87 0.26 22.22
C ARG A 234 4.81 -0.33 20.83
N MET A 235 4.92 0.52 19.80
CA MET A 235 4.86 0.14 18.40
C MET A 235 5.95 0.84 17.59
N PRO A 236 6.65 0.16 16.67
CA PRO A 236 7.61 0.81 15.79
C PRO A 236 6.91 1.68 14.75
N ALA A 237 7.47 2.86 14.47
CA ALA A 237 7.16 3.74 13.35
C ALA A 237 8.45 4.09 12.59
N GLY A 238 8.34 4.48 11.32
CA GLY A 238 9.46 4.69 10.41
C GLY A 238 9.61 3.55 9.40
N VAL A 239 10.78 3.49 8.75
CA VAL A 239 11.12 2.37 7.86
C VAL A 239 11.51 1.16 8.72
N ILE A 240 10.61 0.18 8.84
CA ILE A 240 10.82 -1.02 9.67
C ILE A 240 11.68 -2.05 8.94
N PHE A 241 11.50 -2.21 7.63
CA PHE A 241 12.34 -3.09 6.85
C PHE A 241 12.41 -2.64 5.41
N ARG A 242 13.59 -2.73 4.80
CA ARG A 242 13.78 -2.61 3.36
C ARG A 242 14.87 -3.57 2.91
N SER A 243 14.66 -4.23 1.78
CA SER A 243 15.69 -4.99 1.11
C SER A 243 16.37 -4.12 0.04
N ASP A 244 17.70 -4.16 -0.02
CA ASP A 244 18.45 -3.56 -1.13
C ASP A 244 18.37 -4.39 -2.42
N GLY A 245 17.87 -5.63 -2.33
CA GLY A 245 17.63 -6.52 -3.47
C GLY A 245 16.41 -6.12 -4.30
N GLY A 246 16.52 -6.27 -5.63
CA GLY A 246 15.42 -6.02 -6.57
C GLY A 246 14.30 -7.08 -6.50
N ALA A 247 13.14 -6.79 -7.10
CA ALA A 247 12.06 -7.76 -7.23
C ALA A 247 12.59 -9.03 -7.90
N GLY A 248 12.54 -10.18 -7.21
CA GLY A 248 13.03 -11.47 -7.72
C GLY A 248 12.30 -12.00 -8.96
N ARG A 249 11.36 -11.24 -9.54
CA ARG A 249 10.60 -11.61 -10.73
C ARG A 249 10.93 -10.66 -11.87
N LYS A 250 11.41 -11.22 -12.98
CA LYS A 250 11.53 -10.50 -14.26
C LYS A 250 10.19 -9.86 -14.60
N ILE A 251 10.19 -8.55 -14.77
CA ILE A 251 9.04 -7.79 -15.25
C ILE A 251 8.81 -8.22 -16.70
N PRO A 252 7.66 -8.83 -17.04
CA PRO A 252 7.35 -9.15 -18.43
C PRO A 252 7.22 -7.85 -19.26
N PRO A 253 7.43 -7.90 -20.59
CA PRO A 253 7.14 -6.75 -21.45
C PRO A 253 5.72 -6.23 -21.22
N ALA A 254 5.55 -4.91 -21.28
CA ALA A 254 4.27 -4.25 -21.01
C ALA A 254 3.16 -4.81 -21.92
N MET A 255 2.30 -5.67 -21.36
CA MET A 255 1.23 -6.33 -22.12
C MET A 255 0.20 -5.34 -22.65
N ALA A 256 -0.05 -4.25 -21.89
CA ALA A 256 -0.96 -3.18 -22.29
C ALA A 256 -0.44 -2.35 -23.48
N LEU A 257 0.85 -2.45 -23.80
CA LEU A 257 1.49 -1.75 -24.92
C LEU A 257 1.72 -2.66 -26.12
N GLN A 258 1.22 -3.90 -26.07
CA GLN A 258 1.32 -4.82 -27.20
C GLN A 258 0.45 -4.34 -28.36
N ASP A 259 0.98 -4.50 -29.56
CA ASP A 259 0.19 -4.37 -30.78
C ASP A 259 -0.81 -5.53 -30.82
N ILE A 260 -2.11 -5.21 -30.82
CA ILE A 260 -3.18 -6.21 -30.87
C ILE A 260 -3.87 -6.26 -32.24
N ASP A 261 -3.31 -5.60 -33.27
CA ASP A 261 -3.85 -5.64 -34.63
C ASP A 261 -3.81 -7.08 -35.18
N PRO A 262 -4.98 -7.72 -35.40
CA PRO A 262 -5.02 -9.11 -35.87
C PRO A 262 -4.30 -9.31 -37.21
N ALA A 263 -4.26 -8.28 -38.07
CA ALA A 263 -3.59 -8.38 -39.37
C ALA A 263 -2.07 -8.60 -39.24
N ARG A 264 -1.45 -8.13 -38.15
CA ARG A 264 -0.02 -8.28 -37.90
C ARG A 264 0.34 -9.60 -37.21
N HIS A 265 -0.66 -10.34 -36.73
CA HIS A 265 -0.47 -11.60 -35.99
C HIS A 265 -1.06 -12.83 -36.70
N ILE A 266 -1.73 -12.65 -37.83
CA ILE A 266 -2.44 -13.73 -38.53
C ILE A 266 -1.51 -14.86 -39.00
N ASP A 267 -0.31 -14.52 -39.50
CA ASP A 267 0.66 -15.51 -39.96
C ASP A 267 1.17 -16.36 -38.79
N ARG A 268 1.52 -15.72 -37.67
CA ARG A 268 1.92 -16.42 -36.44
C ARG A 268 0.80 -17.31 -35.89
N TYR A 269 -0.45 -16.83 -35.94
CA TYR A 269 -1.60 -17.64 -35.55
C TYR A 269 -1.71 -18.89 -36.43
N ASN A 270 -1.63 -18.72 -37.76
CA ASN A 270 -1.70 -19.83 -38.71
C ASN A 270 -0.56 -20.83 -38.50
N ASP A 271 0.68 -20.37 -38.29
CA ASP A 271 1.83 -21.23 -38.00
C ASP A 271 1.61 -22.08 -36.74
N ILE A 272 1.11 -21.47 -35.66
CA ILE A 272 0.77 -22.17 -34.42
C ILE A 272 -0.32 -23.22 -34.71
N MET A 273 -1.40 -22.83 -35.40
CA MET A 273 -2.49 -23.75 -35.73
C MET A 273 -2.03 -24.93 -36.61
N SER A 274 -1.15 -24.67 -37.59
CA SER A 274 -0.57 -25.69 -38.45
C SER A 274 0.36 -26.64 -37.68
N SER A 275 1.01 -26.19 -36.60
CA SER A 275 1.84 -27.07 -35.75
C SER A 275 1.04 -28.16 -35.01
N TYR A 276 -0.28 -27.99 -34.88
CA TYR A 276 -1.19 -28.97 -34.28
C TYR A 276 -1.86 -29.88 -35.31
N ALA A 277 -1.70 -29.62 -36.61
CA ALA A 277 -2.19 -30.50 -37.65
C ALA A 277 -1.21 -31.66 -37.83
N VAL A 278 -1.56 -32.83 -37.27
CA VAL A 278 -0.86 -34.12 -37.48
C VAL A 278 -1.17 -34.67 -38.86
#